data_AF-A0A7S2E7H7-F1
#
_entry.id   AF-A0A7S2E7H7-F1
#
_cell.length_a   1.000
_cell.length_b   1.000
_cell.length_c   1.000
_cell.angle_alpha   90.00
_cell.angle_beta   90.00
_cell.angle_gamma   90.00
#
_symmetry.space_group_name_H-M   'P 1'
#
loop_
_entity.id
_entity.type
_entity.pdbx_description
1 polymer ?
#
loop_
_entity_poly.entity_id
_entity_poly.type
_entity_poly.pdbx_seq_one_letter_code
_entity_poly.pdbx_strand_id
1 'polypeptide(L)'
;RVSAKAALIAVTLIAAFIGAAAHARFLSSAASSSSSSSSSWGIAPPGAASAPKGSVPADRPVDESRALETVDGGEAEKGNGGGGDARGGPKATIAYAISITGCGEGQFVGMMIQGAAVLRHSIVLSSFANPSSGSRYAYKMYAFVHPSAANCSASELTDLGYDVRVLETPVNASEIKGEFLRRTIQVRGCCQEKELLKLYAYTLTDHLAVVHLDVDSLVIRPLDDLFDAMLDEGEEGQRARERLPLTPGTSLPDRIYAFFTRDYNLVQPGKTAGIQGGFLAVRPDLEVYEEYRRIVLEGDHRRGSGW
;
A
#
# COMPACT_ATOMS: atom_id res chain seq x y z
N ARG A 1 -16.50 23.34 -11.30
CA ARG A 1 -15.05 23.60 -11.10
C ARG A 1 -14.52 22.42 -10.31
N VAL A 2 -13.80 21.52 -10.97
CA VAL A 2 -13.13 20.38 -10.32
C VAL A 2 -12.20 20.94 -9.25
N SER A 3 -12.29 20.47 -8.02
CA SER A 3 -11.37 20.90 -6.97
C SER A 3 -9.98 20.47 -7.39
N ALA A 4 -9.06 21.42 -7.58
CA ALA A 4 -7.68 21.15 -7.98
C ALA A 4 -6.96 20.14 -7.05
N LYS A 5 -7.51 19.91 -5.85
CA LYS A 5 -7.00 18.94 -4.86
C LYS A 5 -7.28 17.48 -5.23
N ALA A 6 -8.40 17.16 -5.86
CA ALA A 6 -8.74 15.78 -6.21
C ALA A 6 -8.12 15.35 -7.53
N ALA A 7 -7.89 16.29 -8.45
CA ALA A 7 -7.18 16.03 -9.70
C ALA A 7 -5.79 15.43 -9.46
N LEU A 8 -5.01 15.94 -8.49
CA LEU A 8 -3.61 15.53 -8.27
C LEU A 8 -3.44 14.07 -7.80
N ILE A 9 -4.39 13.53 -7.04
CA ILE A 9 -4.32 12.17 -6.48
C ILE A 9 -4.97 11.14 -7.46
N ALA A 10 -5.85 11.60 -8.37
CA ALA A 10 -6.45 10.77 -9.42
C ALA A 10 -5.48 10.47 -10.56
N VAL A 11 -4.68 11.49 -10.91
CA VAL A 11 -3.64 11.57 -11.95
C VAL A 11 -2.58 10.44 -11.86
N THR A 12 -2.64 9.66 -10.81
CA THR A 12 -1.48 9.16 -10.09
C THR A 12 -1.55 7.64 -9.94
N LEU A 13 -2.71 7.10 -9.53
CA LEU A 13 -2.92 5.66 -9.42
C LEU A 13 -2.87 4.96 -10.79
N ILE A 14 -3.21 5.66 -11.88
CA ILE A 14 -3.10 5.10 -13.23
C ILE A 14 -1.66 5.20 -13.81
N ALA A 15 -0.80 6.09 -13.32
CA ALA A 15 0.58 6.20 -13.79
C ALA A 15 1.43 4.94 -13.44
N ALA A 16 1.09 4.25 -12.35
CA ALA A 16 1.64 2.95 -11.99
C ALA A 16 1.44 1.87 -13.09
N PHE A 17 0.44 2.03 -13.96
CA PHE A 17 0.10 1.07 -15.01
C PHE A 17 1.07 1.08 -16.20
N ILE A 18 1.76 2.19 -16.46
CA ILE A 18 2.65 2.30 -17.64
C ILE A 18 4.03 1.73 -17.33
N GLY A 19 4.48 1.80 -16.07
CA GLY A 19 5.81 1.33 -15.68
C GLY A 19 5.95 -0.19 -15.56
N ALA A 20 4.97 -0.87 -14.96
CA ALA A 20 5.09 -2.30 -14.63
C ALA A 20 5.20 -3.23 -15.86
N ALA A 21 4.71 -2.79 -17.03
CA ALA A 21 4.77 -3.58 -18.26
C ALA A 21 6.19 -3.76 -18.84
N ALA A 22 7.17 -2.93 -18.42
CA ALA A 22 8.55 -3.05 -18.88
C ALA A 22 9.34 -4.17 -18.16
N HIS A 23 8.92 -4.57 -16.94
CA HIS A 23 9.68 -5.54 -16.13
C HIS A 23 9.37 -7.00 -16.49
N ALA A 24 8.11 -7.33 -16.81
CA ALA A 24 7.72 -8.69 -17.21
C ALA A 24 8.35 -9.16 -18.53
N ARG A 25 8.69 -8.23 -19.45
CA ARG A 25 9.42 -8.56 -20.69
C ARG A 25 10.92 -8.77 -20.48
N PHE A 26 11.52 -8.16 -19.45
CA PHE A 26 12.95 -8.31 -19.18
C PHE A 26 13.27 -9.67 -18.55
N LEU A 27 12.40 -10.16 -17.64
CA LEU A 27 12.57 -11.47 -17.01
C LEU A 27 12.26 -12.64 -17.96
N SER A 28 11.35 -12.47 -18.92
CA SER A 28 11.06 -13.51 -19.92
C SER A 28 12.13 -13.64 -21.01
N SER A 29 12.93 -12.59 -21.26
CA SER A 29 14.00 -12.61 -22.27
C SER A 29 15.33 -13.16 -21.75
N ALA A 30 15.51 -13.23 -20.43
CA ALA A 30 16.75 -13.73 -19.81
C ALA A 30 16.82 -15.27 -19.73
N ALA A 31 15.72 -15.97 -19.97
CA ALA A 31 15.63 -17.43 -19.81
C ALA A 31 15.99 -18.24 -21.07
N SER A 32 16.25 -17.61 -22.23
CA SER A 32 16.36 -18.33 -23.51
C SER A 32 17.73 -18.30 -24.19
N SER A 33 18.81 -17.93 -23.50
CA SER A 33 20.16 -18.01 -24.11
C SER A 33 21.26 -18.30 -23.10
N SER A 34 21.52 -19.59 -22.88
CA SER A 34 22.81 -20.04 -22.32
C SER A 34 23.33 -21.23 -23.12
N SER A 35 24.00 -20.93 -24.25
CA SER A 35 24.94 -21.84 -24.88
C SER A 35 26.35 -21.49 -24.44
N SER A 36 27.06 -22.52 -23.99
CA SER A 36 28.43 -22.60 -23.51
C SER A 36 29.48 -21.79 -24.29
N SER A 37 30.28 -21.00 -23.56
CA SER A 37 31.73 -20.92 -23.83
C SER A 37 32.47 -20.55 -22.54
N SER A 38 33.45 -21.39 -22.21
CA SER A 38 34.31 -21.27 -21.04
C SER A 38 35.52 -20.41 -21.37
N SER A 39 35.73 -19.34 -20.61
CA SER A 39 37.02 -18.65 -20.52
C SER A 39 37.30 -18.29 -19.07
N SER A 40 38.34 -18.92 -18.54
CA SER A 40 38.80 -18.79 -17.16
C SER A 40 39.49 -17.45 -16.93
N TRP A 41 38.94 -16.64 -16.03
CA TRP A 41 39.66 -15.55 -15.38
C TRP A 41 39.76 -15.88 -13.89
N GLY A 42 40.98 -16.13 -13.42
CA GLY A 42 41.28 -16.40 -12.02
C GLY A 42 41.19 -15.11 -11.20
N ILE A 43 40.19 -15.03 -10.33
CA ILE A 43 40.12 -14.06 -9.23
C ILE A 43 40.16 -14.87 -7.94
N ALA A 44 41.19 -14.62 -7.13
CA ALA A 44 41.32 -15.23 -5.81
C ALA A 44 40.22 -14.73 -4.86
N PRO A 45 39.60 -15.59 -4.05
CA PRO A 45 38.54 -15.18 -3.14
C PRO A 45 39.11 -14.38 -1.94
N PRO A 46 38.41 -13.33 -1.48
CA PRO A 46 38.77 -12.67 -0.22
C PRO A 46 38.45 -13.59 0.96
N GLY A 47 39.34 -13.59 1.95
CA GLY A 47 39.28 -14.44 3.14
C GLY A 47 38.00 -14.25 3.95
N ALA A 48 37.46 -15.37 4.41
CA ALA A 48 36.29 -15.44 5.28
C ALA A 48 36.59 -14.77 6.64
N ALA A 49 36.03 -13.59 6.86
CA ALA A 49 35.93 -13.01 8.19
C ALA A 49 34.79 -13.71 8.95
N SER A 50 35.11 -14.29 10.10
CA SER A 50 34.15 -14.93 11.00
C SER A 50 33.21 -13.89 11.61
N ALA A 51 31.91 -14.02 11.32
CA ALA A 51 30.87 -13.22 11.95
C ALA A 51 30.76 -13.57 13.46
N PRO A 52 30.57 -12.57 14.35
CA PRO A 52 30.37 -12.83 15.77
C PRO A 52 29.03 -13.54 16.01
N LYS A 53 29.06 -14.63 16.78
CA LYS A 53 27.89 -15.36 17.26
C LYS A 53 27.16 -14.51 18.33
N GLY A 54 26.35 -13.55 17.90
CA GLY A 54 25.34 -12.92 18.75
C GLY A 54 24.12 -13.85 18.84
N SER A 55 23.73 -14.25 20.03
CA SER A 55 22.46 -14.95 20.27
C SER A 55 21.30 -14.01 19.95
N VAL A 56 20.51 -14.33 18.92
CA VAL A 56 19.24 -13.65 18.65
C VAL A 56 18.31 -13.92 19.82
N PRO A 57 17.78 -12.90 20.51
CA PRO A 57 16.81 -13.09 21.58
C PRO A 57 15.60 -13.87 21.04
N ALA A 58 15.12 -14.86 21.80
CA ALA A 58 13.89 -15.55 21.44
C ALA A 58 12.74 -14.52 21.42
N ASP A 59 12.10 -14.36 20.26
CA ASP A 59 10.95 -13.47 20.12
C ASP A 59 9.85 -13.92 21.07
N ARG A 60 9.40 -13.00 21.94
CA ARG A 60 8.19 -13.24 22.73
C ARG A 60 6.99 -13.26 21.78
N PRO A 61 6.04 -14.19 21.96
CA PRO A 61 4.83 -14.21 21.15
C PRO A 61 4.12 -12.85 21.27
N VAL A 62 3.79 -12.27 20.11
CA VAL A 62 3.04 -11.02 20.04
C VAL A 62 1.60 -11.32 20.44
N ASP A 63 1.06 -10.53 21.38
CA ASP A 63 -0.32 -10.64 21.82
C ASP A 63 -1.26 -9.98 20.80
N GLU A 64 -1.66 -10.75 19.78
CA GLU A 64 -2.57 -10.27 18.73
C GLU A 64 -3.97 -9.96 19.25
N SER A 65 -4.38 -10.53 20.40
CA SER A 65 -5.72 -10.30 20.96
C SER A 65 -5.94 -8.84 21.36
N ARG A 66 -4.86 -8.17 21.79
CA ARG A 66 -4.86 -6.75 22.17
C ARG A 66 -5.06 -5.79 20.99
N ALA A 67 -4.82 -6.23 19.76
CA ALA A 67 -5.01 -5.44 18.55
C ALA A 67 -6.46 -5.51 18.02
N LEU A 68 -7.17 -6.59 18.37
CA LEU A 68 -8.50 -6.92 17.86
C LEU A 68 -9.64 -6.53 18.79
N GLU A 69 -9.35 -6.01 19.99
CA GLU A 69 -10.35 -5.30 20.78
C GLU A 69 -10.76 -4.04 20.01
N THR A 70 -11.77 -4.21 19.17
CA THR A 70 -12.47 -3.15 18.47
C THR A 70 -12.92 -2.14 19.52
N VAL A 71 -12.35 -0.95 19.47
CA VAL A 71 -12.99 0.23 20.01
C VAL A 71 -14.22 0.44 19.15
N ASP A 72 -15.31 -0.27 19.47
CA ASP A 72 -16.65 0.11 19.03
C ASP A 72 -16.79 1.58 19.38
N GLY A 73 -17.08 2.40 18.38
CA GLY A 73 -16.94 3.87 18.37
C GLY A 73 -17.80 4.62 19.38
N GLY A 74 -17.62 4.34 20.66
CA GLY A 74 -18.13 5.12 21.77
C GLY A 74 -17.38 6.45 21.80
N GLU A 75 -18.15 7.53 21.73
CA GLU A 75 -17.69 8.91 21.88
C GLU A 75 -16.71 9.00 23.06
N ALA A 76 -15.53 9.57 22.80
CA ALA A 76 -14.48 9.74 23.79
C ALA A 76 -14.94 10.69 24.91
N GLU A 77 -15.58 10.13 25.94
CA GLU A 77 -15.85 10.86 27.18
C GLU A 77 -14.52 11.20 27.87
N LYS A 78 -14.34 12.49 28.16
CA LYS A 78 -13.22 13.03 28.95
C LYS A 78 -13.37 12.62 30.43
N GLY A 79 -13.10 11.35 30.74
CA GLY A 79 -13.05 10.83 32.10
C GLY A 79 -11.74 11.17 32.80
N ASN A 80 -11.83 11.95 33.88
CA ASN A 80 -10.69 12.37 34.70
C ASN A 80 -10.42 11.36 35.83
N GLY A 81 -9.19 10.83 35.90
CA GLY A 81 -8.57 10.34 37.14
C GLY A 81 -8.79 8.87 37.53
N GLY A 82 -7.79 8.02 37.26
CA GLY A 82 -7.65 6.72 37.90
C GLY A 82 -6.45 5.95 37.35
N GLY A 83 -5.44 5.68 38.18
CA GLY A 83 -4.16 5.07 37.80
C GLY A 83 -4.30 3.62 37.33
N GLY A 84 -4.58 3.43 36.05
CA GLY A 84 -4.47 2.18 35.30
C GLY A 84 -3.47 2.34 34.16
N ASP A 85 -2.72 1.27 33.86
CA ASP A 85 -1.70 1.11 32.81
C ASP A 85 -1.24 2.40 32.11
N ALA A 86 -0.04 2.89 32.45
CA ALA A 86 0.52 4.16 31.96
C ALA A 86 0.63 4.25 30.43
N ARG A 87 0.39 3.15 29.71
CA ARG A 87 0.14 3.14 28.27
C ARG A 87 -1.37 3.24 28.06
N GLY A 88 -1.89 4.46 27.96
CA GLY A 88 -3.23 4.70 27.44
C GLY A 88 -3.44 3.93 26.12
N GLY A 89 -4.70 3.63 25.81
CA GLY A 89 -5.06 2.88 24.59
C GLY A 89 -4.51 3.51 23.29
N PRO A 90 -4.63 2.80 22.16
CA PRO A 90 -4.15 3.31 20.88
C PRO A 90 -4.82 4.64 20.54
N LYS A 91 -4.07 5.57 19.91
CA LYS A 91 -4.58 6.88 19.48
C LYS A 91 -5.70 6.75 18.45
N ALA A 92 -5.59 5.77 17.56
CA ALA A 92 -6.61 5.36 16.61
C ALA A 92 -6.29 3.96 16.05
N THR A 93 -7.26 3.36 15.35
CA THR A 93 -7.06 2.18 14.52
C THR A 93 -6.91 2.60 13.06
N ILE A 94 -5.85 2.15 12.41
CA ILE A 94 -5.57 2.41 11.00
C ILE A 94 -5.96 1.19 10.17
N ALA A 95 -6.74 1.40 9.12
CA ALA A 95 -7.01 0.32 8.17
C ALA A 95 -5.82 0.09 7.26
N TYR A 96 -5.36 -1.15 7.15
CA TYR A 96 -4.40 -1.59 6.15
C TYR A 96 -5.14 -2.45 5.13
N ALA A 97 -5.06 -2.09 3.86
CA ALA A 97 -5.78 -2.76 2.79
C ALA A 97 -4.81 -3.37 1.77
N ILE A 98 -5.18 -4.52 1.22
CA ILE A 98 -4.53 -5.14 0.06
C ILE A 98 -5.58 -5.39 -1.04
N SER A 99 -5.12 -5.60 -2.27
CA SER A 99 -5.99 -6.02 -3.38
C SER A 99 -5.52 -7.35 -3.96
N ILE A 100 -6.44 -8.29 -4.14
CA ILE A 100 -6.17 -9.60 -4.77
C ILE A 100 -7.02 -9.72 -6.03
N THR A 101 -6.36 -9.68 -7.19
CA THR A 101 -7.00 -9.55 -8.50
C THR A 101 -7.08 -10.86 -9.29
N GLY A 102 -6.34 -11.89 -8.86
CA GLY A 102 -6.32 -13.23 -9.45
C GLY A 102 -5.64 -14.25 -8.55
N CYS A 103 -5.71 -15.54 -8.92
CA CYS A 103 -5.13 -16.66 -8.16
C CYS A 103 -3.64 -16.90 -8.41
N GLY A 104 -3.01 -16.11 -9.29
CA GLY A 104 -1.74 -16.47 -9.90
C GLY A 104 -1.91 -17.59 -10.94
N GLU A 105 -0.83 -17.89 -11.66
CA GLU A 105 -0.77 -18.99 -12.62
C GLU A 105 0.46 -19.86 -12.35
N GLY A 106 0.34 -21.17 -12.62
CA GLY A 106 1.46 -22.11 -12.52
C GLY A 106 2.06 -22.20 -11.11
N GLN A 107 3.39 -22.00 -11.01
CA GLN A 107 4.14 -22.11 -9.75
C GLN A 107 3.85 -20.96 -8.77
N PHE A 108 3.09 -19.95 -9.19
CA PHE A 108 2.82 -18.75 -8.41
C PHE A 108 1.47 -18.78 -7.68
N VAL A 109 0.75 -19.89 -7.78
CA VAL A 109 -0.48 -20.12 -7.01
C VAL A 109 -0.16 -20.10 -5.52
N GLY A 110 -0.90 -19.31 -4.76
CA GLY A 110 -0.72 -19.15 -3.30
C GLY A 110 0.39 -18.17 -2.88
N MET A 111 1.26 -17.69 -3.77
CA MET A 111 2.28 -16.71 -3.39
C MET A 111 1.68 -15.38 -2.91
N MET A 112 0.54 -14.97 -3.46
CA MET A 112 -0.15 -13.75 -3.00
C MET A 112 -0.59 -13.87 -1.53
N ILE A 113 -0.95 -15.07 -1.09
CA ILE A 113 -1.38 -15.35 0.29
C ILE A 113 -0.18 -15.36 1.22
N GLN A 114 0.94 -15.94 0.78
CA GLN A 114 2.21 -15.86 1.52
C GLN A 114 2.70 -14.42 1.66
N GLY A 115 2.64 -13.64 0.58
CA GLY A 115 2.95 -12.20 0.60
C GLY A 115 2.05 -11.44 1.57
N ALA A 116 0.74 -11.69 1.53
CA ALA A 116 -0.21 -11.11 2.48
C ALA A 116 0.12 -11.49 3.93
N ALA A 117 0.41 -12.75 4.22
CA ALA A 117 0.79 -13.20 5.56
C ALA A 117 2.05 -12.48 6.07
N VAL A 118 3.09 -12.38 5.23
CA VAL A 118 4.34 -11.70 5.54
C VAL A 118 4.11 -10.20 5.76
N LEU A 119 3.34 -9.55 4.88
CA LEU A 119 3.00 -8.15 5.00
C LEU A 119 2.23 -7.87 6.30
N ARG A 120 1.18 -8.64 6.59
CA ARG A 120 0.43 -8.54 7.86
C ARG A 120 1.38 -8.65 9.05
N HIS A 121 2.24 -9.66 9.06
CA HIS A 121 3.18 -9.84 10.17
C HIS A 121 4.08 -8.61 10.37
N SER A 122 4.59 -8.02 9.28
CA SER A 122 5.40 -6.79 9.35
C SER A 122 4.62 -5.59 9.91
N ILE A 123 3.32 -5.48 9.60
CA ILE A 123 2.42 -4.46 10.15
C ILE A 123 2.22 -4.70 11.65
N VAL A 124 1.96 -5.94 12.07
CA VAL A 124 1.82 -6.31 13.49
C VAL A 124 3.06 -5.85 14.26
N LEU A 125 4.25 -6.21 13.77
CA LEU A 125 5.53 -5.84 14.39
C LEU A 125 5.77 -4.33 14.45
N SER A 126 5.15 -3.55 13.55
CA SER A 126 5.29 -2.10 13.44
C SER A 126 4.12 -1.31 14.04
N SER A 127 3.20 -1.98 14.74
CA SER A 127 1.96 -1.38 15.27
C SER A 127 1.91 -1.39 16.80
N PHE A 128 0.86 -0.79 17.37
CA PHE A 128 0.57 -0.81 18.82
C PHE A 128 0.50 -2.23 19.41
N ALA A 129 0.16 -3.23 18.61
CA ALA A 129 0.11 -4.63 19.02
C ALA A 129 1.47 -5.17 19.47
N ASN A 130 2.57 -4.58 19.00
CA ASN A 130 3.92 -4.89 19.46
C ASN A 130 4.42 -3.77 20.40
N PRO A 131 4.47 -3.99 21.73
CA PRO A 131 4.94 -3.00 22.71
C PRO A 131 6.34 -2.45 22.45
N SER A 132 7.17 -3.18 21.70
CA SER A 132 8.54 -2.82 21.35
C SER A 132 8.63 -1.94 20.09
N SER A 133 7.55 -1.84 19.30
CA SER A 133 7.53 -0.99 18.10
C SER A 133 7.57 0.49 18.46
N GLY A 134 7.01 0.84 19.62
CA GLY A 134 6.79 2.24 20.03
C GLY A 134 5.65 2.93 19.29
N SER A 135 4.93 2.21 18.42
CA SER A 135 3.76 2.75 17.72
C SER A 135 2.60 2.99 18.68
N ARG A 136 1.84 4.05 18.41
CA ARG A 136 0.64 4.43 19.16
C ARG A 136 -0.65 4.11 18.42
N TYR A 137 -0.54 3.53 17.23
CA TYR A 137 -1.68 3.25 16.36
C TYR A 137 -1.93 1.74 16.29
N ALA A 138 -3.18 1.36 16.56
CA ALA A 138 -3.65 0.01 16.28
C ALA A 138 -3.88 -0.16 14.77
N TYR A 139 -4.12 -1.40 14.34
CA TYR A 139 -4.33 -1.72 12.94
C TYR A 139 -5.54 -2.63 12.75
N LYS A 140 -6.16 -2.57 11.57
CA LYS A 140 -7.15 -3.54 11.10
C LYS A 140 -6.85 -3.90 9.65
N MET A 141 -6.86 -5.19 9.32
CA MET A 141 -6.53 -5.68 7.99
C MET A 141 -7.79 -5.84 7.12
N TYR A 142 -7.73 -5.38 5.88
CA TYR A 142 -8.77 -5.52 4.85
C TYR A 142 -8.17 -6.13 3.58
N ALA A 143 -8.94 -6.99 2.91
CA ALA A 143 -8.57 -7.50 1.59
C ALA A 143 -9.68 -7.26 0.59
N PHE A 144 -9.41 -6.46 -0.43
CA PHE A 144 -10.31 -6.26 -1.57
C PHE A 144 -10.03 -7.35 -2.61
N VAL A 145 -10.93 -8.34 -2.70
CA VAL A 145 -10.75 -9.52 -3.53
C VAL A 145 -11.65 -9.43 -4.74
N HIS A 146 -11.08 -9.45 -5.94
CA HIS A 146 -11.86 -9.53 -7.17
C HIS A 146 -12.60 -10.89 -7.24
N PRO A 147 -13.82 -10.98 -7.80
CA PRO A 147 -14.54 -12.26 -7.90
C PRO A 147 -13.73 -13.37 -8.58
N SER A 148 -12.88 -13.04 -9.56
CA SER A 148 -11.98 -14.00 -10.20
C SER A 148 -10.91 -14.61 -9.28
N ALA A 149 -10.72 -14.06 -8.07
CA ALA A 149 -9.78 -14.54 -7.07
C ALA A 149 -10.46 -15.07 -5.79
N ALA A 150 -11.77 -14.90 -5.65
CA ALA A 150 -12.48 -15.22 -4.40
C ALA A 150 -12.28 -16.69 -3.99
N ASN A 151 -12.48 -17.62 -4.93
CA ASN A 151 -12.43 -19.06 -4.67
C ASN A 151 -11.06 -19.57 -4.21
N CYS A 152 -9.97 -18.86 -4.52
CA CYS A 152 -8.61 -19.29 -4.21
C CYS A 152 -7.93 -18.49 -3.09
N SER A 153 -8.58 -17.43 -2.58
CA SER A 153 -7.93 -16.52 -1.64
C SER A 153 -8.78 -16.12 -0.44
N ALA A 154 -10.11 -16.06 -0.59
CA ALA A 154 -10.96 -15.46 0.44
C ALA A 154 -10.91 -16.21 1.77
N SER A 155 -10.96 -17.55 1.75
CA SER A 155 -10.89 -18.36 2.97
C SER A 155 -9.55 -18.18 3.67
N GLU A 156 -8.44 -18.31 2.95
CA GLU A 156 -7.10 -18.24 3.54
C GLU A 156 -6.79 -16.83 4.08
N LEU A 157 -7.25 -15.77 3.42
CA LEU A 157 -7.12 -14.40 3.93
C LEU A 157 -7.96 -14.18 5.20
N THR A 158 -9.16 -14.77 5.26
CA THR A 158 -9.99 -14.73 6.47
C THR A 158 -9.28 -15.42 7.63
N ASP A 159 -8.67 -16.59 7.38
CA ASP A 159 -7.89 -17.33 8.38
C ASP A 159 -6.65 -16.56 8.84
N LEU A 160 -6.07 -15.73 7.95
CA LEU A 160 -4.99 -14.79 8.28
C LEU A 160 -5.47 -13.54 9.03
N GLY A 161 -6.77 -13.39 9.30
CA GLY A 161 -7.33 -12.26 10.05
C GLY A 161 -7.58 -11.00 9.22
N TYR A 162 -7.77 -11.13 7.91
CA TYR A 162 -8.26 -10.04 7.05
C TYR A 162 -9.79 -9.97 7.08
N ASP A 163 -10.34 -8.75 7.09
CA ASP A 163 -11.72 -8.48 6.69
C ASP A 163 -11.81 -8.52 5.16
N VAL A 164 -12.24 -9.66 4.62
CA VAL A 164 -12.28 -9.92 3.19
C VAL A 164 -13.56 -9.32 2.58
N ARG A 165 -13.38 -8.48 1.56
CA ARG A 165 -14.46 -7.87 0.77
C ARG A 165 -14.33 -8.32 -0.68
N VAL A 166 -15.25 -9.16 -1.14
CA VAL A 166 -15.32 -9.57 -2.55
C VAL A 166 -16.02 -8.47 -3.35
N LEU A 167 -15.28 -7.80 -4.23
CA LEU A 167 -15.74 -6.57 -4.90
C LEU A 167 -15.39 -6.60 -6.40
N GLU A 168 -16.35 -6.21 -7.23
CA GLU A 168 -16.11 -5.91 -8.65
C GLU A 168 -15.29 -4.63 -8.80
N THR A 169 -14.70 -4.42 -9.99
CA THR A 169 -13.99 -3.18 -10.27
C THR A 169 -14.95 -1.98 -10.17
N PRO A 170 -14.50 -0.83 -9.61
CA PRO A 170 -15.37 0.33 -9.39
C PRO A 170 -15.80 1.03 -10.69
N VAL A 171 -15.14 0.68 -11.80
CA VAL A 171 -15.40 1.21 -13.14
C VAL A 171 -15.36 0.06 -14.15
N ASN A 172 -16.43 -0.05 -14.93
CA ASN A 172 -16.46 -0.93 -16.08
C ASN A 172 -15.64 -0.32 -17.22
N ALA A 173 -14.60 -1.02 -17.67
CA ALA A 173 -13.71 -0.53 -18.72
C ALA A 173 -14.46 -0.16 -20.01
N SER A 174 -15.56 -0.83 -20.35
CA SER A 174 -16.35 -0.50 -21.56
C SER A 174 -17.04 0.86 -21.48
N GLU A 175 -17.27 1.39 -20.28
CA GLU A 175 -17.96 2.67 -20.04
C GLU A 175 -17.01 3.86 -20.08
N ILE A 176 -15.69 3.62 -20.11
CA ILE A 176 -14.69 4.68 -20.21
C ILE A 176 -14.85 5.41 -21.55
N LYS A 177 -15.09 6.72 -21.49
CA LYS A 177 -15.36 7.58 -22.64
C LYS A 177 -14.11 7.79 -23.50
N GLY A 178 -12.95 7.98 -22.86
CA GLY A 178 -11.66 8.17 -23.52
C GLY A 178 -11.17 6.89 -24.21
N GLU A 179 -11.00 6.94 -25.54
CA GLU A 179 -10.57 5.78 -26.33
C GLU A 179 -9.23 5.21 -25.87
N PHE A 180 -8.28 6.08 -25.54
CA PHE A 180 -6.94 5.67 -25.13
C PHE A 180 -6.96 4.84 -23.84
N LEU A 181 -7.57 5.35 -22.75
CA LEU A 181 -7.62 4.57 -21.50
C LEU A 181 -8.45 3.30 -21.67
N ARG A 182 -9.64 3.41 -22.28
CA ARG A 182 -10.52 2.26 -22.50
C ARG A 182 -9.78 1.08 -23.14
N ARG A 183 -8.96 1.34 -24.15
CA ARG A 183 -8.19 0.30 -24.85
C ARG A 183 -6.94 -0.17 -24.10
N THR A 184 -6.36 0.67 -23.26
CA THR A 184 -5.06 0.39 -22.64
C THR A 184 -5.17 -0.23 -21.25
N ILE A 185 -6.21 0.10 -20.49
CA ILE A 185 -6.36 -0.34 -19.10
C ILE A 185 -6.51 -1.87 -18.99
N GLN A 186 -7.11 -2.52 -19.98
CA GLN A 186 -7.36 -3.97 -20.00
C GLN A 186 -6.15 -4.81 -20.43
N VAL A 187 -5.12 -4.19 -21.01
CA VAL A 187 -4.00 -4.91 -21.65
C VAL A 187 -2.63 -4.50 -21.13
N ARG A 188 -2.58 -3.57 -20.18
CA ARG A 188 -1.34 -3.07 -19.58
C ARG A 188 -1.30 -3.33 -18.08
N GLY A 189 -0.09 -3.54 -17.58
CA GLY A 189 0.16 -3.86 -16.18
C GLY A 189 -0.11 -5.33 -15.84
N CYS A 190 0.27 -5.73 -14.63
CA CYS A 190 0.02 -7.06 -14.10
C CYS A 190 -1.47 -7.27 -13.72
N CYS A 191 -2.14 -6.20 -13.26
CA CYS A 191 -3.49 -6.27 -12.69
C CYS A 191 -4.58 -5.67 -13.59
N GLN A 192 -4.23 -5.05 -14.74
CA GLN A 192 -5.19 -4.43 -15.67
C GLN A 192 -6.17 -3.50 -14.94
N GLU A 193 -7.44 -3.40 -15.35
CA GLU A 193 -8.45 -2.58 -14.67
C GLU A 193 -8.74 -2.99 -13.22
N LYS A 194 -8.37 -4.21 -12.81
CA LYS A 194 -8.58 -4.71 -11.44
C LYS A 194 -7.68 -4.01 -10.42
N GLU A 195 -6.63 -3.34 -10.88
CA GLU A 195 -5.84 -2.42 -10.06
C GLU A 195 -6.71 -1.29 -9.46
N LEU A 196 -7.84 -0.94 -10.09
CA LEU A 196 -8.78 0.04 -9.56
C LEU A 196 -9.48 -0.40 -8.27
N LEU A 197 -9.37 -1.66 -7.84
CA LEU A 197 -9.83 -2.10 -6.52
C LEU A 197 -9.19 -1.28 -5.37
N LYS A 198 -8.00 -0.71 -5.59
CA LYS A 198 -7.35 0.19 -4.64
C LYS A 198 -8.21 1.40 -4.26
N LEU A 199 -9.12 1.82 -5.14
CA LEU A 199 -10.03 2.95 -4.87
C LEU A 199 -11.01 2.65 -3.72
N TYR A 200 -11.30 1.38 -3.42
CA TYR A 200 -12.16 1.05 -2.27
C TYR A 200 -11.53 1.43 -0.93
N ALA A 201 -10.23 1.74 -0.88
CA ALA A 201 -9.62 2.34 0.31
C ALA A 201 -10.35 3.62 0.75
N TYR A 202 -10.87 4.42 -0.19
CA TYR A 202 -11.63 5.63 0.12
C TYR A 202 -13.02 5.36 0.71
N THR A 203 -13.52 4.12 0.63
CA THR A 203 -14.85 3.75 1.12
C THR A 203 -14.85 3.28 2.58
N LEU A 204 -13.68 3.02 3.18
CA LEU A 204 -13.52 2.60 4.58
C LEU A 204 -13.63 3.78 5.54
N THR A 205 -14.77 4.48 5.47
CA THR A 205 -15.05 5.73 6.20
C THR A 205 -15.24 5.55 7.71
N ASP A 206 -15.25 4.31 8.19
CA ASP A 206 -15.15 3.93 9.60
C ASP A 206 -13.74 4.11 10.18
N HIS A 207 -12.73 4.41 9.34
CA HIS A 207 -11.34 4.66 9.76
C HIS A 207 -10.93 6.10 9.50
N LEU A 208 -10.06 6.64 10.34
CA LEU A 208 -9.51 7.99 10.14
C LEU A 208 -8.47 8.04 9.00
N ALA A 209 -7.77 6.93 8.78
CA ALA A 209 -6.83 6.76 7.68
C ALA A 209 -6.77 5.29 7.23
N VAL A 210 -6.44 5.11 5.95
CA VAL A 210 -6.28 3.80 5.30
C VAL A 210 -4.96 3.76 4.57
N VAL A 211 -4.17 2.70 4.73
CA VAL A 211 -2.95 2.45 3.96
C VAL A 211 -3.20 1.24 3.05
N HIS A 212 -3.30 1.49 1.75
CA HIS A 212 -3.32 0.44 0.74
C HIS A 212 -1.88 0.10 0.31
N LEU A 213 -1.54 -1.18 0.39
CA LEU A 213 -0.23 -1.72 0.05
C LEU A 213 -0.36 -2.87 -0.96
N ASP A 214 0.63 -2.99 -1.83
CA ASP A 214 0.84 -4.22 -2.59
C ASP A 214 1.36 -5.33 -1.67
N VAL A 215 1.00 -6.58 -1.96
CA VAL A 215 1.39 -7.75 -1.14
C VAL A 215 2.88 -8.09 -1.20
N ASP A 216 3.63 -7.43 -2.06
CA ASP A 216 5.10 -7.50 -2.17
C ASP A 216 5.81 -6.39 -1.37
N SER A 217 5.08 -5.68 -0.51
CA SER A 217 5.61 -4.65 0.39
C SER A 217 5.90 -5.19 1.80
N LEU A 218 6.72 -4.45 2.55
CA LEU A 218 7.01 -4.69 3.97
C LEU A 218 6.98 -3.39 4.76
N VAL A 219 6.38 -3.42 5.96
CA VAL A 219 6.46 -2.32 6.92
C VAL A 219 7.54 -2.64 7.94
N ILE A 220 8.67 -1.95 7.84
CA ILE A 220 9.86 -2.22 8.67
C ILE A 220 9.94 -1.35 9.93
N ARG A 221 9.15 -0.28 10.00
CA ARG A 221 9.06 0.65 11.13
C ARG A 221 7.64 1.21 11.23
N PRO A 222 7.21 1.65 12.42
CA PRO A 222 5.95 2.36 12.58
C PRO A 222 5.82 3.54 11.62
N LEU A 223 4.60 3.75 11.13
CA LEU A 223 4.24 4.88 10.27
C LEU A 223 3.61 6.03 11.07
N ASP A 224 3.86 6.10 12.39
CA ASP A 224 3.28 7.09 13.29
C ASP A 224 3.43 8.54 12.79
N ASP A 225 4.62 8.93 12.33
CA ASP A 225 4.85 10.28 11.79
C ASP A 225 3.96 10.59 10.58
N LEU A 226 3.67 9.58 9.76
CA LEU A 226 2.76 9.71 8.62
C LEU A 226 1.33 9.96 9.12
N PHE A 227 0.89 9.20 10.12
CA PHE A 227 -0.45 9.32 10.70
C PHE A 227 -0.63 10.60 11.50
N ASP A 228 0.35 11.01 12.30
CA ASP A 228 0.32 12.26 13.05
C ASP A 228 0.30 13.46 12.10
N ALA A 229 1.13 13.46 11.05
CA ALA A 229 1.07 14.50 10.03
C ALA A 229 -0.31 14.56 9.36
N MET A 230 -0.90 13.39 9.09
CA MET A 230 -2.22 13.29 8.49
C MET A 230 -3.36 13.68 9.42
N LEU A 231 -3.35 13.31 10.70
CA LEU A 231 -4.54 13.32 11.56
C LEU A 231 -4.50 14.37 12.67
N ASP A 232 -3.30 14.83 13.03
CA ASP A 232 -3.09 15.79 14.12
C ASP A 232 -2.82 17.20 13.57
N GLU A 233 -3.61 18.17 13.99
CA GLU A 233 -3.46 19.58 13.58
C GLU A 233 -2.68 20.40 14.61
N GLY A 234 -2.29 19.80 15.75
CA GLY A 234 -1.53 20.42 16.82
C GLY A 234 -0.01 20.34 16.65
N GLU A 235 0.72 20.61 17.74
CA GLU A 235 2.20 20.62 17.76
C GLU A 235 2.81 19.26 17.40
N GLU A 236 2.13 18.17 17.72
CA GLU A 236 2.58 16.83 17.36
C GLU A 236 2.54 16.60 15.85
N GLY A 237 1.42 16.93 15.20
CA GLY A 237 1.31 16.85 13.74
C GLY A 237 2.27 17.76 13.01
N GLN A 238 2.51 18.97 13.54
CA GLN A 238 3.52 19.89 13.00
C GLN A 238 4.93 19.29 13.05
N ARG A 239 5.35 18.77 14.21
CA ARG A 239 6.65 18.09 14.35
C ARG A 239 6.77 16.85 13.48
N ALA A 240 5.67 16.10 13.29
CA ALA A 240 5.67 14.93 12.41
C ALA A 240 5.88 15.34 10.94
N ARG A 241 5.23 16.42 10.48
CA ARG A 241 5.41 16.98 9.12
C ARG A 241 6.86 17.37 8.82
N GLU A 242 7.60 17.85 9.81
CA GLU A 242 9.03 18.19 9.69
C GLU A 242 9.93 16.95 9.53
N ARG A 243 9.51 15.79 10.04
CA ARG A 243 10.28 14.54 9.96
C ARG A 243 10.03 13.75 8.67
N LEU A 244 8.97 14.08 7.93
CA LEU A 244 8.62 13.36 6.71
C LEU A 244 9.60 13.66 5.57
N PRO A 245 10.08 12.63 4.85
CA PRO A 245 10.89 12.83 3.66
C PRO A 245 10.01 13.35 2.53
N LEU A 246 10.27 14.59 2.09
CA LEU A 246 9.54 15.23 0.98
C LEU A 246 10.38 15.26 -0.29
N THR A 247 9.69 15.35 -1.43
CA THR A 247 10.37 15.67 -2.69
C THR A 247 11.00 17.07 -2.58
N PRO A 248 12.26 17.28 -3.00
CA PRO A 248 12.88 18.60 -2.92
C PRO A 248 12.02 19.70 -3.55
N GLY A 249 11.85 20.81 -2.84
CA GLY A 249 11.06 21.95 -3.28
C GLY A 249 9.54 21.79 -3.13
N THR A 250 9.06 20.71 -2.50
CA THR A 250 7.64 20.55 -2.16
C THR A 250 7.37 20.90 -0.70
N SER A 251 6.21 21.51 -0.44
CA SER A 251 5.68 21.73 0.91
C SER A 251 4.43 20.88 1.12
N LEU A 252 4.20 20.46 2.36
CA LEU A 252 2.97 19.77 2.71
C LEU A 252 1.80 20.78 2.78
N PRO A 253 0.60 20.42 2.29
CA PRO A 253 -0.59 21.24 2.46
C PRO A 253 -1.04 21.25 3.92
N ASP A 254 -1.80 22.27 4.34
CA ASP A 254 -2.36 22.35 5.71
C ASP A 254 -3.13 21.08 6.09
N ARG A 255 -3.96 20.58 5.17
CA ARG A 255 -4.69 19.31 5.32
C ARG A 255 -4.19 18.29 4.30
N ILE A 256 -3.72 17.16 4.79
CA ILE A 256 -3.19 16.06 3.98
C ILE A 256 -4.28 15.00 3.82
N TYR A 257 -4.75 14.83 2.58
CA TYR A 257 -5.76 13.81 2.24
C TYR A 257 -5.13 12.51 1.77
N ALA A 258 -3.91 12.55 1.23
CA ALA A 258 -3.21 11.35 0.82
C ALA A 258 -1.69 11.53 0.84
N PHE A 259 -1.00 10.42 1.05
CA PHE A 259 0.41 10.22 0.74
C PHE A 259 0.58 9.14 -0.31
N PHE A 260 1.60 9.31 -1.14
CA PHE A 260 2.02 8.37 -2.16
C PHE A 260 3.53 8.45 -2.35
N THR A 261 4.10 7.43 -2.97
CA THR A 261 5.54 7.35 -3.28
C THR A 261 5.78 7.61 -4.77
N ARG A 262 6.98 8.09 -5.12
CA ARG A 262 7.37 8.29 -6.52
C ARG A 262 8.09 7.05 -7.04
N ASP A 263 7.82 6.70 -8.29
CA ASP A 263 8.48 5.59 -8.97
C ASP A 263 9.75 6.05 -9.67
N TYR A 264 10.86 6.02 -8.94
CA TYR A 264 12.18 6.36 -9.48
C TYR A 264 12.84 5.20 -10.25
N ASN A 265 12.31 3.98 -10.16
CA ASN A 265 12.87 2.84 -10.88
C ASN A 265 12.44 2.84 -12.35
N LEU A 266 11.33 3.50 -12.66
CA LEU A 266 10.73 3.53 -14.01
C LEU A 266 10.86 4.91 -14.68
N VAL A 267 11.52 5.87 -14.04
CA VAL A 267 11.71 7.22 -14.58
C VAL A 267 12.87 7.25 -15.57
N GLN A 268 12.65 7.86 -16.73
CA GLN A 268 13.75 8.17 -17.66
C GLN A 268 14.56 9.36 -17.12
N PRO A 269 15.90 9.39 -17.32
CA PRO A 269 16.72 10.54 -16.92
C PRO A 269 16.15 11.87 -17.44
N GLY A 270 16.05 12.87 -16.55
CA GLY A 270 15.51 14.19 -16.87
C GLY A 270 13.98 14.28 -16.94
N LYS A 271 13.25 13.22 -16.56
CA LYS A 271 11.78 13.25 -16.42
C LYS A 271 11.37 13.24 -14.94
N THR A 272 10.18 13.77 -14.67
CA THR A 272 9.55 13.65 -13.35
C THR A 272 9.11 12.21 -13.12
N ALA A 273 9.46 11.66 -11.96
CA ALA A 273 9.04 10.31 -11.59
C ALA A 273 7.51 10.22 -11.53
N GLY A 274 6.98 9.12 -12.09
CA GLY A 274 5.59 8.74 -11.92
C GLY A 274 5.30 8.42 -10.46
N ILE A 275 4.10 7.95 -10.17
CA ILE A 275 3.73 7.54 -8.81
C ILE A 275 3.63 6.03 -8.78
N GLN A 276 4.17 5.46 -7.72
CA GLN A 276 4.18 4.03 -7.50
C GLN A 276 2.83 3.63 -6.88
N GLY A 277 2.17 2.64 -7.49
CA GLY A 277 0.81 2.25 -7.12
C GLY A 277 0.72 1.40 -5.87
N GLY A 278 1.82 0.81 -5.40
CA GLY A 278 1.83 -0.12 -4.27
C GLY A 278 1.97 0.51 -2.89
N PHE A 279 1.97 1.84 -2.81
CA PHE A 279 1.82 2.56 -1.55
C PHE A 279 0.86 3.74 -1.72
N LEU A 280 -0.26 3.68 -0.99
CA LEU A 280 -1.23 4.77 -0.94
C LEU A 280 -1.77 4.88 0.49
N ALA A 281 -1.49 5.97 1.18
CA ALA A 281 -2.15 6.28 2.46
C ALA A 281 -3.18 7.40 2.25
N VAL A 282 -4.41 7.23 2.70
CA VAL A 282 -5.53 8.15 2.42
C VAL A 282 -6.36 8.43 3.65
N ARG A 283 -6.93 9.63 3.71
CA ARG A 283 -8.13 9.89 4.52
C ARG A 283 -9.34 9.43 3.68
N PRO A 284 -10.12 8.42 4.14
CA PRO A 284 -11.24 7.90 3.37
C PRO A 284 -12.35 8.94 3.24
N ASP A 285 -12.97 9.01 2.06
CA ASP A 285 -14.00 9.99 1.71
C ASP A 285 -14.75 9.48 0.46
N LEU A 286 -16.07 9.31 0.59
CA LEU A 286 -16.92 8.80 -0.50
C LEU A 286 -17.07 9.78 -1.67
N GLU A 287 -17.01 11.09 -1.43
CA GLU A 287 -17.05 12.08 -2.51
C GLU A 287 -15.77 12.01 -3.35
N VAL A 288 -14.63 11.82 -2.67
CA VAL A 288 -13.33 11.64 -3.32
C VAL A 288 -13.29 10.32 -4.10
N TYR A 289 -13.86 9.24 -3.55
CA TYR A 289 -14.03 7.97 -4.26
C TYR A 289 -14.81 8.15 -5.58
N GLU A 290 -15.99 8.79 -5.52
CA GLU A 290 -16.82 9.05 -6.70
C GLU A 290 -16.14 9.99 -7.70
N GLU A 291 -15.37 10.96 -7.21
CA GLU A 291 -14.54 11.80 -8.06
C GLU A 291 -13.49 11.00 -8.83
N TYR A 292 -12.79 10.05 -8.19
CA TYR A 292 -11.86 9.19 -8.93
C TYR A 292 -12.55 8.34 -9.97
N ARG A 293 -13.69 7.74 -9.64
CA ARG A 293 -14.48 6.97 -10.62
C ARG A 293 -14.84 7.81 -11.83
N ARG A 294 -15.32 9.03 -11.61
CA ARG A 294 -15.64 9.99 -12.68
C ARG A 294 -14.41 10.36 -13.51
N ILE A 295 -13.26 10.56 -12.88
CA ILE A 295 -12.00 10.86 -13.60
C ILE A 295 -11.60 9.68 -14.50
N VAL A 296 -11.70 8.43 -14.03
CA VAL A 296 -11.42 7.25 -14.84
C VAL A 296 -12.42 7.10 -16.00
N LEU A 297 -13.70 7.39 -15.76
CA LEU A 297 -14.76 7.27 -16.77
C LEU A 297 -14.66 8.36 -17.85
N GLU A 298 -14.36 9.59 -17.46
CA GLU A 298 -14.64 10.77 -18.29
C GLU A 298 -13.43 11.65 -18.59
N GLY A 299 -12.29 11.45 -17.92
CA GLY A 299 -11.17 12.35 -18.11
C GLY A 299 -10.49 12.21 -19.48
N ASP A 300 -9.67 13.20 -19.83
CA ASP A 300 -8.89 13.23 -21.07
C ASP A 300 -7.55 12.49 -20.92
N HIS A 301 -7.57 11.18 -21.17
CA HIS A 301 -6.38 10.34 -21.16
C HIS A 301 -5.72 10.32 -22.53
N ARG A 302 -4.45 10.74 -22.65
CA ARG A 302 -3.69 10.64 -23.90
C ARG A 302 -2.36 9.92 -23.69
N ARG A 303 -1.74 9.50 -24.78
CA ARG A 303 -0.40 8.89 -24.74
C ARG A 303 0.65 9.95 -24.42
N GLY A 304 1.50 9.69 -23.43
CA GLY A 304 2.66 10.54 -23.14
C GLY A 304 2.30 11.85 -22.43
N SER A 305 1.02 12.20 -22.37
CA SER A 305 0.52 12.99 -21.26
C SER A 305 0.57 12.08 -20.03
N GLY A 306 1.41 12.44 -19.05
CA GLY A 306 0.92 12.29 -17.68
C GLY A 306 -0.42 13.01 -17.62
N TRP A 307 -1.33 12.55 -16.80
CA TRP A 307 -2.59 13.25 -16.66
C TRP A 307 -2.42 14.67 -16.13
#